data_AF-A0A3N5NR85-F1
#
_entry.id   AF-A0A3N5NR85-F1
#
_cell.length_a   1.000
_cell.length_b   1.000
_cell.length_c   1.000
_cell.angle_alpha   90.00
_cell.angle_beta   90.00
_cell.angle_gamma   90.00
#
_symmetry.space_group_name_H-M   'P 1'
#
loop_
_entity.id
_entity.type
_entity.pdbx_description
1 polymer ?
#
loop_
_entity_poly.entity_id
_entity_poly.type
_entity_poly.pdbx_seq_one_letter_code
_entity_poly.pdbx_strand_id
1 'polypeptide(L)'
;PGQEWGYLPLKSGEVKTGQRINIIQHPFGQPKQISVQNNMVEYVGGNVLQYVTSTNPGSSGSPVLDDGWNVVGLHHAGGYIPEPTTGRFYSRNEGILVNRILDDMPQEIRAKIEAAAQAAG
;
A
#
# COMPACT_ATOMS: atom_id res chain seq x y z
N PRO A 1 -19.86 -8.88 -3.95
CA PRO A 1 -18.42 -9.01 -4.28
C PRO A 1 -17.57 -9.54 -3.12
N GLY A 2 -17.38 -8.81 -2.01
CA GLY A 2 -16.50 -9.27 -0.91
C GLY A 2 -16.98 -10.54 -0.20
N GLN A 3 -18.29 -10.72 -0.03
CA GLN A 3 -18.88 -11.96 0.53
C GLN A 3 -18.76 -13.17 -0.41
N GLU A 4 -18.51 -12.94 -1.70
CA GLU A 4 -18.46 -13.98 -2.73
C GLU A 4 -16.99 -14.34 -3.08
N TRP A 5 -16.11 -13.34 -3.12
CA TRP A 5 -14.73 -13.45 -3.59
C TRP A 5 -13.68 -13.19 -2.49
N GLY A 6 -14.12 -12.91 -1.26
CA GLY A 6 -13.27 -12.64 -0.12
C GLY A 6 -12.80 -11.19 -0.02
N TYR A 7 -11.98 -10.95 1.01
CA TYR A 7 -11.38 -9.66 1.33
C TYR A 7 -9.87 -9.83 1.49
N LEU A 8 -9.10 -8.79 1.19
CA LEU A 8 -7.69 -8.76 1.57
C LEU A 8 -7.59 -8.43 3.07
N PRO A 9 -6.98 -9.29 3.90
CA PRO A 9 -6.82 -9.00 5.31
C PRO A 9 -5.89 -7.79 5.48
N LEU A 10 -6.34 -6.80 6.24
CA LEU A 10 -5.48 -5.72 6.71
C LEU A 10 -4.75 -6.22 7.95
N LYS A 11 -3.46 -6.51 7.79
CA LYS A 11 -2.60 -6.95 8.89
C LYS A 11 -1.59 -5.85 9.18
N SER A 12 -1.36 -5.60 10.47
CA SER A 12 -0.25 -4.75 10.87
C SER A 12 1.05 -5.46 10.53
N GLY A 13 1.86 -4.85 9.67
CA GLY A 13 3.12 -5.41 9.18
C GLY A 13 4.21 -4.35 9.15
N GLU A 14 5.46 -4.75 9.40
CA GLU A 14 6.60 -3.84 9.27
C GLU A 14 7.07 -3.80 7.81
N VAL A 15 7.19 -2.60 7.26
CA VAL A 15 7.78 -2.38 5.92
C VAL A 15 9.16 -1.78 6.08
N LYS A 16 10.12 -2.25 5.29
CA LYS A 16 11.52 -1.78 5.34
C LYS A 16 11.96 -1.22 3.99
N THR A 17 12.85 -0.23 4.01
CA THR A 17 13.58 0.17 2.81
C THR A 17 14.33 -1.03 2.22
N GLY A 18 14.33 -1.15 0.90
CA GLY A 18 14.87 -2.30 0.16
C GLY A 18 13.91 -3.47 0.01
N GLN A 19 12.75 -3.45 0.67
CA GLN A 19 11.72 -4.49 0.53
C GLN A 19 11.03 -4.37 -0.83
N ARG A 20 10.67 -5.52 -1.44
CA ARG A 20 9.83 -5.56 -2.64
C ARG A 20 8.35 -5.43 -2.27
N ILE A 21 7.61 -4.70 -3.09
CA ILE A 21 6.15 -4.54 -2.97
C ILE A 21 5.47 -4.91 -4.28
N ASN A 22 4.19 -5.20 -4.26
CA ASN A 22 3.37 -5.46 -5.44
C ASN A 22 2.20 -4.49 -5.42
N ILE A 23 1.73 -4.05 -6.60
CA ILE A 23 0.54 -3.20 -6.68
C ILE A 23 -0.43 -3.80 -7.70
N ILE A 24 -1.67 -3.99 -7.26
CA ILE A 24 -2.79 -4.37 -8.11
C ILE A 24 -3.58 -3.09 -8.40
N GLN A 25 -3.58 -2.64 -9.65
CA GLN A 25 -4.02 -1.29 -10.02
C GLN A 25 -4.87 -1.26 -11.29
N HIS A 26 -5.51 -0.10 -11.51
CA HIS A 26 -6.31 0.23 -12.69
C HIS A 26 -5.73 1.46 -13.41
N PRO A 27 -4.52 1.38 -13.99
CA PRO A 27 -3.88 2.51 -14.63
C PRO A 27 -4.73 3.00 -15.80
N PHE A 28 -4.96 4.31 -15.89
CA PHE A 28 -5.85 4.98 -16.84
C PHE A 28 -7.30 4.44 -16.86
N GLY A 29 -7.76 3.84 -15.76
CA GLY A 29 -9.07 3.19 -15.69
C GLY A 29 -9.18 1.90 -16.51
N GLN A 30 -8.04 1.37 -16.97
CA GLN A 30 -7.98 0.11 -17.73
C GLN A 30 -8.29 -1.10 -16.84
N PRO A 31 -8.44 -2.31 -17.44
CA PRO A 31 -8.55 -3.55 -16.67
C PRO A 31 -7.44 -3.72 -15.63
N LYS A 32 -7.69 -4.55 -14.62
CA LYS A 32 -6.77 -4.84 -13.52
C LYS A 32 -5.38 -5.23 -14.05
N GLN A 33 -4.34 -4.55 -13.58
CA GLN A 33 -2.94 -4.83 -13.89
C GLN A 33 -2.15 -5.06 -12.60
N ILE A 34 -1.13 -5.92 -12.68
CA ILE A 34 -0.21 -6.19 -11.57
C ILE A 34 1.17 -5.66 -11.97
N SER A 35 1.72 -4.73 -11.19
CA SER A 35 3.13 -4.34 -11.34
C SER A 35 3.99 -5.17 -10.40
N VAL A 36 4.89 -5.97 -11.00
CA VAL A 36 5.84 -6.87 -10.31
C VAL A 36 7.30 -6.50 -10.58
N GLN A 37 7.55 -5.41 -11.33
CA GLN A 37 8.88 -4.93 -11.70
C GLN A 37 9.08 -3.49 -11.21
N ASN A 38 10.34 -3.12 -10.98
CA ASN A 38 10.76 -1.83 -10.41
C ASN A 38 10.00 -1.48 -9.13
N ASN A 39 9.89 -2.41 -8.19
CA ASN A 39 8.89 -2.38 -7.12
C ASN A 39 9.52 -2.34 -5.72
N MET A 40 10.62 -1.61 -5.57
CA MET A 40 11.37 -1.55 -4.32
C MET A 40 10.95 -0.35 -3.47
N VAL A 41 10.82 -0.57 -2.17
CA VAL A 41 10.64 0.48 -1.17
C VAL A 41 11.94 1.24 -1.02
N GLU A 42 11.87 2.54 -1.20
CA GLU A 42 12.99 3.46 -1.16
C GLU A 42 13.02 4.29 0.13
N TYR A 43 11.86 4.47 0.75
CA TYR A 43 11.70 5.21 2.00
C TYR A 43 10.52 4.65 2.80
N VAL A 44 10.68 4.59 4.12
CA VAL A 44 9.59 4.37 5.08
C VAL A 44 9.79 5.33 6.24
N GLY A 45 8.78 6.12 6.57
CA GLY A 45 8.88 7.04 7.70
C GLY A 45 7.68 7.97 7.83
N GLY A 46 7.45 8.46 9.04
CA GLY A 46 6.22 9.18 9.35
C GLY A 46 5.02 8.28 9.04
N ASN A 47 4.10 8.76 8.20
CA ASN A 47 2.88 8.02 7.85
C ASN A 47 2.94 7.30 6.49
N VAL A 48 4.06 7.37 5.79
CA VAL A 48 4.15 6.99 4.37
C VAL A 48 5.30 6.02 4.11
N LEU A 49 5.15 5.32 2.99
CA LEU A 49 6.22 4.63 2.29
C LEU A 49 6.34 5.24 0.89
N GLN A 50 7.57 5.40 0.40
CA GLN A 50 7.83 5.70 -1.00
C GLN A 50 8.54 4.54 -1.67
N TYR A 51 8.16 4.28 -2.91
CA TYR A 51 8.64 3.13 -3.67
C TYR A 51 8.75 3.49 -5.14
N VAL A 52 9.67 2.86 -5.84
CA VAL A 52 9.64 2.84 -7.30
C VAL A 52 8.55 1.87 -7.74
N THR A 53 7.81 2.21 -8.80
CA THR A 53 6.98 1.29 -9.61
C THR A 53 6.47 2.04 -10.84
N SER A 54 6.15 1.31 -11.91
CA SER A 54 5.45 1.88 -13.05
C SER A 54 3.97 2.09 -12.69
N THR A 55 3.63 3.28 -12.22
CA THR A 55 2.24 3.73 -12.02
C THR A 55 1.88 4.77 -13.06
N ASN A 56 0.59 4.84 -13.36
CA ASN A 56 -0.01 5.85 -14.21
C ASN A 56 -1.23 6.45 -13.50
N PRO A 57 -1.72 7.65 -13.92
CA PRO A 57 -2.98 8.21 -13.44
C PRO A 57 -4.10 7.17 -13.41
N GLY A 58 -4.92 7.13 -12.35
CA GLY A 58 -5.94 6.08 -12.13
C GLY A 58 -5.53 4.97 -11.16
N SER A 59 -4.28 4.98 -10.69
CA SER A 59 -3.79 3.99 -9.73
C SER A 59 -4.08 4.34 -8.25
N SER A 60 -4.53 5.56 -7.96
CA SER A 60 -4.87 6.01 -6.58
C SER A 60 -5.89 5.09 -5.91
N GLY A 61 -5.65 4.75 -4.65
CA GLY A 61 -6.45 3.78 -3.88
C GLY A 61 -6.07 2.31 -4.11
N SER A 62 -5.08 2.03 -4.96
CA SER A 62 -4.61 0.65 -5.15
C SER A 62 -3.85 0.15 -3.91
N PRO A 63 -4.07 -1.11 -3.49
CA PRO A 63 -3.32 -1.69 -2.38
C PRO A 63 -1.86 -1.89 -2.77
N VAL A 64 -0.97 -1.48 -1.89
CA VAL A 64 0.45 -1.82 -1.89
C VAL A 64 0.62 -3.07 -1.05
N LEU A 65 1.17 -4.11 -1.64
CA LEU A 65 1.22 -5.47 -1.10
C LEU A 65 2.67 -5.89 -0.87
N ASP A 66 2.96 -6.70 0.15
CA ASP A 66 4.25 -7.39 0.24
C ASP A 66 4.28 -8.67 -0.63
N ASP A 67 5.39 -9.42 -0.61
CA ASP A 67 5.51 -10.70 -1.33
C ASP A 67 4.60 -11.81 -0.75
N GLY A 68 4.07 -11.62 0.46
CA GLY A 68 3.06 -12.47 1.08
C GLY A 68 1.63 -12.07 0.72
N TRP A 69 1.44 -11.11 -0.18
CA TRP A 69 0.14 -10.54 -0.58
C TRP A 69 -0.62 -9.86 0.58
N ASN A 70 0.08 -9.42 1.63
CA ASN A 70 -0.51 -8.63 2.71
C ASN A 70 -0.55 -7.15 2.33
N VAL A 71 -1.63 -6.44 2.66
CA VAL A 71 -1.72 -5.00 2.40
C VAL A 71 -0.85 -4.24 3.39
N VAL A 72 0.19 -3.58 2.88
CA VAL A 72 1.14 -2.79 3.67
C VAL A 72 0.96 -1.28 3.50
N GLY A 73 0.26 -0.86 2.43
CA GLY A 73 -0.08 0.54 2.23
C GLY A 73 -1.17 0.76 1.19
N LEU A 74 -1.59 2.01 1.06
CA LEU A 74 -2.55 2.46 0.07
C LEU A 74 -1.93 3.53 -0.81
N HIS A 75 -1.80 3.28 -2.11
CA HIS A 75 -1.21 4.24 -3.05
C HIS A 75 -2.07 5.52 -3.14
N HIS A 76 -1.47 6.69 -3.01
CA HIS A 76 -2.22 7.96 -3.10
C HIS A 76 -1.54 9.03 -3.96
N ALA A 77 -0.23 8.93 -4.20
CA ALA A 77 0.52 9.93 -4.96
C ALA A 77 1.70 9.29 -5.72
N GLY A 78 2.19 9.99 -6.74
CA GLY A 78 3.38 9.60 -7.49
C GLY A 78 3.88 10.71 -8.41
N GLY A 79 5.08 10.53 -8.95
CA GLY A 79 5.75 11.51 -9.81
C GLY A 79 7.03 12.04 -9.16
N TYR A 80 7.35 13.31 -9.40
CA TYR A 80 8.51 13.98 -8.80
C TYR A 80 8.12 14.55 -7.43
N ILE A 81 8.29 13.76 -6.37
CA ILE A 81 7.81 14.04 -5.01
C ILE A 81 8.98 14.20 -4.03
N PRO A 82 8.85 15.00 -2.96
CA PRO A 82 9.89 15.11 -1.95
C PRO A 82 9.90 13.87 -1.05
N GLU A 83 11.09 13.40 -0.69
CA GLU A 83 11.26 12.47 0.41
C GLU A 83 10.97 13.19 1.73
N PRO A 84 10.08 12.68 2.60
CA PRO A 84 9.57 13.46 3.74
C PRO A 84 10.64 13.90 4.74
N THR A 85 11.70 13.11 4.92
CA THR A 85 12.76 13.42 5.91
C THR A 85 13.78 14.42 5.37
N THR A 86 14.21 14.28 4.11
CA THR A 86 15.29 15.10 3.55
C THR A 86 14.80 16.29 2.71
N GLY A 87 13.53 16.27 2.28
CA GLY A 87 12.95 17.25 1.35
C GLY A 87 13.52 17.17 -0.07
N ARG A 88 14.40 16.21 -0.36
CA ARG A 88 14.97 16.00 -1.70
C ARG A 88 13.93 15.34 -2.59
N PHE A 89 13.87 15.78 -3.84
CA PHE A 89 12.88 15.27 -4.79
C PHE A 89 13.38 14.04 -5.55
N TYR A 90 12.48 13.09 -5.73
CA TYR A 90 12.73 11.84 -6.44
C TYR A 90 11.52 11.48 -7.30
N SER A 91 11.76 10.76 -8.41
CA SER A 91 10.70 10.15 -9.20
C SER A 91 10.25 8.85 -8.54
N ARG A 92 9.22 8.93 -7.69
CA ARG A 92 8.74 7.82 -6.85
C ARG A 92 7.21 7.83 -6.76
N ASN A 93 6.67 6.74 -6.24
CA ASN A 93 5.30 6.64 -5.76
C ASN A 93 5.27 6.75 -4.24
N GLU A 94 4.11 7.12 -3.71
CA GLU A 94 3.86 7.24 -2.29
C GLU A 94 2.55 6.52 -1.91
N GLY A 95 2.64 5.77 -0.82
CA GLY A 95 1.51 5.13 -0.18
C GLY A 95 1.39 5.55 1.27
N ILE A 96 0.17 5.56 1.80
CA ILE A 96 -0.09 5.68 3.23
C ILE A 96 0.07 4.30 3.84
N LEU A 97 0.85 4.18 4.92
CA LEU A 97 1.06 2.91 5.61
C LEU A 97 -0.26 2.40 6.19
N VAL A 98 -0.57 1.11 5.96
CA VAL A 98 -1.78 0.47 6.51
C VAL A 98 -1.82 0.56 8.03
N ASN A 99 -0.68 0.39 8.72
CA ASN A 99 -0.62 0.49 10.18
C ASN A 99 -1.13 1.85 10.68
N ARG A 100 -0.83 2.92 9.94
CA ARG A 100 -1.23 4.29 10.30
C ARG A 100 -2.71 4.55 10.03
N ILE A 101 -3.25 3.94 8.97
CA ILE A 101 -4.69 3.91 8.72
C ILE A 101 -5.40 3.17 9.88
N LEU A 102 -4.87 2.02 10.30
CA LEU A 102 -5.43 1.25 11.42
C LEU A 102 -5.30 1.99 12.77
N ASP A 103 -4.23 2.76 12.97
CA ASP A 103 -4.02 3.59 14.17
C ASP A 103 -5.02 4.74 14.28
N ASP A 104 -5.48 5.29 13.16
CA ASP A 104 -6.45 6.39 13.10
C ASP A 104 -7.91 5.90 13.22
N MET A 105 -8.15 4.59 13.11
CA MET A 105 -9.50 4.03 13.20
C MET A 105 -10.00 3.91 14.64
N PRO A 106 -11.31 4.08 14.89
CA PRO A 106 -11.90 3.78 16.19
C PRO A 106 -11.61 2.34 16.62
N GLN A 107 -11.34 2.15 17.91
CA GLN A 107 -10.97 0.83 18.48
C GLN A 107 -11.97 -0.27 18.12
N GLU A 108 -13.27 0.04 18.10
CA GLU A 108 -14.33 -0.91 17.72
C GLU A 108 -14.17 -1.42 16.28
N ILE A 109 -13.81 -0.54 15.35
CA ILE A 109 -13.60 -0.89 13.94
C ILE A 109 -12.33 -1.71 13.79
N ARG A 110 -11.26 -1.32 14.50
CA ARG A 110 -9.99 -2.04 14.51
C ARG A 110 -10.16 -3.48 15.01
N ALA A 111 -10.89 -3.68 16.10
CA ALA A 111 -11.17 -5.00 16.65
C ALA A 111 -11.95 -5.90 15.66
N LYS A 112 -12.90 -5.32 14.91
CA LYS A 112 -13.63 -6.05 13.85
C LYS A 112 -12.72 -6.47 12.71
N ILE A 113 -11.79 -5.60 12.29
CA ILE A 113 -10.81 -5.89 11.24
C ILE A 113 -9.85 -7.01 11.67
N GLU A 114 -9.33 -6.95 12.90
CA GLU A 114 -8.42 -7.96 13.45
C GLU A 114 -9.10 -9.33 13.57
N ALA A 115 -10.34 -9.37 14.07
CA ALA A 115 -11.14 -10.60 14.14
C ALA A 115 -11.38 -11.20 12.74
N ALA A 116 -11.69 -10.37 11.75
CA ALA A 116 -11.87 -10.82 10.36
C ALA A 116 -10.58 -11.35 9.75
N ALA A 117 -9.43 -10.73 10.05
CA ALA A 117 -8.13 -11.18 9.56
C ALA A 117 -7.67 -12.51 10.18
N GLN A 118 -8.09 -12.81 11.41
CA GLN A 118 -7.83 -14.09 12.08
C GLN A 118 -8.72 -15.22 11.56
N ALA A 119 -9.96 -14.93 11.18
CA ALA A 119 -10.90 -15.92 10.65
C ALA A 119 -10.60 -16.33 9.19
N ALA A 120 -9.76 -15.57 8.48
CA ALA A 120 -9.41 -15.79 7.08
C ALA A 120 -8.10 -16.59 6.88
N GLY A 121 -7.40 -16.98 7.96
CA GLY A 121 -6.19 -17.81 7.94
C GLY A 121 -6.45 -19.21 8.46
#